data_AF-K2B592-F1
#
_entry.id   AF-K2B592-F1
#
_cell.length_a   1.000
_cell.length_b   1.000
_cell.length_c   1.000
_cell.angle_alpha   90.00
_cell.angle_beta   90.00
_cell.angle_gamma   90.00
#
_symmetry.space_group_name_H-M   'P 1'
#
loop_
_entity.id
_entity.type
_entity.pdbx_description
1 polymer ?
#
loop_
_entity_poly.entity_id
_entity_poly.type
_entity_poly.pdbx_seq_one_letter_code
_entity_poly.pdbx_strand_id
1 'polypeptide(L)'
;MNKQKNKKADYLKPLLLAAILIGVIVYLILTSPISAHASGFFNLPDSDSFGGVPAPEGDDAIEQAENIATRILRPLRIIMAAVGVLLIVLYGFTLVVAGRNEQTVETQKRALWKGIIGLALISIAGTVSEVFSFQEQNIFGSEENILVSAGLFNEGTTLIITFMKYILGSVAVFTIVRSGFVMVVSGGAEESTTREKKNLLAGFVALAFVMIGDFFVKKVIFNVEQGNNEAIVSIDAASGVKEIAAITNFMVSFIGPFMVLGIVAGGLMYAMAGGDEERAGKAKKILVNSAIGSIVIYGAYALVATMIGGAL
;
A
#
# COMPACT_ATOMS: atom_id res chain seq x y z
N MET A 1 36.65 -24.29 -25.47
CA MET A 1 36.35 -22.88 -25.80
C MET A 1 35.03 -22.62 -26.57
N ASN A 2 34.15 -23.62 -26.82
CA ASN A 2 32.96 -23.43 -27.68
C ASN A 2 31.61 -23.19 -26.98
N LYS A 3 31.52 -23.18 -25.63
CA LYS A 3 30.22 -22.99 -24.93
C LYS A 3 29.83 -21.52 -24.65
N GLN A 4 30.77 -20.57 -24.64
CA GLN A 4 30.47 -19.16 -24.35
C GLN A 4 29.94 -18.38 -25.56
N LYS A 5 30.26 -18.77 -26.80
CA LYS A 5 29.75 -18.12 -28.01
C LYS A 5 28.24 -18.34 -28.22
N ASN A 6 27.70 -19.47 -27.79
CA ASN A 6 26.28 -19.81 -27.99
C ASN A 6 25.32 -19.04 -27.06
N LYS A 7 25.75 -18.66 -25.84
CA LYS A 7 24.91 -17.89 -24.91
C LYS A 7 24.66 -16.44 -25.36
N LYS A 8 25.62 -15.80 -26.05
CA LYS A 8 25.44 -14.43 -26.56
C LYS A 8 24.45 -14.35 -27.72
N ALA A 9 24.40 -15.37 -28.56
CA ALA A 9 23.45 -15.46 -29.67
C ALA A 9 21.99 -15.61 -29.22
N ASP A 10 21.77 -16.16 -28.02
CA ASP A 10 20.42 -16.43 -27.48
C ASP A 10 19.71 -15.16 -26.98
N TYR A 11 20.44 -14.16 -26.51
CA TYR A 11 19.88 -12.85 -26.10
C TYR A 11 19.71 -11.86 -27.27
N LEU A 12 20.39 -12.09 -28.39
CA LEU A 12 20.32 -11.24 -29.58
C LEU A 12 18.96 -11.35 -30.29
N LYS A 13 18.37 -12.55 -30.33
CA LYS A 13 17.05 -12.78 -30.93
C LYS A 13 15.92 -12.04 -30.21
N PRO A 14 15.74 -12.14 -28.88
CA PRO A 14 14.69 -11.39 -28.18
C PRO A 14 14.92 -9.88 -28.18
N LEU A 15 16.19 -9.42 -28.21
CA LEU A 15 16.52 -8.00 -28.27
C LEU A 15 16.19 -7.40 -29.64
N LEU A 16 16.50 -8.11 -30.73
CA LEU A 16 16.07 -7.74 -32.08
C LEU A 16 14.54 -7.74 -32.21
N LEU A 17 13.87 -8.75 -31.63
CA LEU A 17 12.41 -8.82 -31.66
C LEU A 17 11.76 -7.67 -30.86
N ALA A 18 12.35 -7.29 -29.72
CA ALA A 18 11.93 -6.13 -28.94
C ALA A 18 12.18 -4.81 -29.69
N ALA A 19 13.33 -4.66 -30.35
CA ALA A 19 13.62 -3.48 -31.16
C ALA A 19 12.67 -3.35 -32.36
N ILE A 20 12.33 -4.46 -33.02
CA ILE A 20 11.33 -4.50 -34.10
C ILE A 20 9.95 -4.17 -33.55
N LEU A 21 9.54 -4.73 -32.39
CA LEU A 21 8.26 -4.41 -31.76
C LEU A 21 8.16 -2.95 -31.34
N ILE A 22 9.22 -2.36 -30.77
CA ILE A 22 9.28 -0.93 -30.46
C ILE A 22 9.18 -0.11 -31.74
N GLY A 23 9.91 -0.49 -32.80
CA GLY A 23 9.83 0.15 -34.11
C GLY A 23 8.43 0.07 -34.72
N VAL A 24 7.74 -1.07 -34.59
CA VAL A 24 6.37 -1.29 -35.07
C VAL A 24 5.36 -0.51 -34.23
N ILE A 25 5.54 -0.43 -32.92
CA ILE A 25 4.67 0.37 -32.03
C ILE A 25 4.86 1.86 -32.33
N VAL A 26 6.10 2.34 -32.47
CA VAL A 26 6.41 3.72 -32.85
C VAL A 26 5.86 4.02 -34.25
N TYR A 27 6.03 3.12 -35.21
CA TYR A 27 5.44 3.24 -36.55
C TYR A 27 3.91 3.26 -36.50
N LEU A 28 3.27 2.39 -35.71
CA LEU A 28 1.81 2.38 -35.53
C LEU A 28 1.31 3.63 -34.80
N ILE A 29 2.04 4.17 -33.83
CA ILE A 29 1.71 5.44 -33.18
C ILE A 29 1.83 6.60 -34.19
N LEU A 30 2.84 6.58 -35.05
CA LEU A 30 3.08 7.60 -36.07
C LEU A 30 2.15 7.49 -37.30
N THR A 31 1.61 6.31 -37.60
CA THR A 31 0.82 6.05 -38.81
C THR A 31 -0.66 5.71 -38.56
N SER A 32 -1.05 5.45 -37.32
CA SER A 32 -2.46 5.26 -36.99
C SER A 32 -3.18 6.61 -36.88
N PRO A 33 -4.44 6.72 -37.36
CA PRO A 33 -5.27 7.91 -37.17
C PRO A 33 -5.79 8.04 -35.73
N ILE A 34 -5.09 7.47 -34.74
CA ILE A 34 -5.44 7.54 -33.31
C ILE A 34 -5.25 8.96 -32.76
N SER A 35 -4.51 9.81 -33.47
CA SER A 35 -4.38 11.25 -33.19
C SER A 35 -5.70 12.03 -33.29
N ALA A 36 -6.77 11.48 -33.86
CA ALA A 36 -8.06 12.17 -33.96
C ALA A 36 -9.04 11.90 -32.79
N HIS A 37 -8.81 10.88 -31.95
CA HIS A 37 -9.76 10.49 -30.89
C HIS A 37 -9.13 10.26 -29.51
N ALA A 38 -7.86 10.60 -29.32
CA ALA A 38 -7.16 10.48 -28.03
C ALA A 38 -7.49 11.60 -27.01
N SER A 39 -8.37 12.55 -27.35
CA SER A 39 -8.74 13.69 -26.49
C SER A 39 -9.53 13.30 -25.23
N GLY A 40 -9.97 12.04 -25.09
CA GLY A 40 -10.79 11.59 -23.96
C GLY A 40 -10.09 10.77 -22.87
N PHE A 41 -8.90 10.22 -23.11
CA PHE A 41 -8.28 9.26 -22.16
C PHE A 41 -6.92 9.74 -21.60
N PHE A 42 -6.18 10.58 -22.32
CA PHE A 42 -5.00 11.29 -21.83
C PHE A 42 -4.96 12.67 -22.50
N ASN A 43 -5.31 13.71 -21.76
CA ASN A 43 -5.27 15.09 -22.25
C ASN A 43 -3.80 15.55 -22.23
N LEU A 44 -3.03 15.16 -23.23
CA LEU A 44 -1.65 15.60 -23.39
C LEU A 44 -1.67 17.07 -23.85
N PRO A 45 -0.89 17.96 -23.21
CA PRO A 45 -0.75 19.34 -23.68
C PRO A 45 -0.23 19.37 -25.13
N ASP A 46 -0.74 20.29 -25.94
CA ASP A 46 -0.28 20.49 -27.32
C ASP A 46 1.21 20.85 -27.37
N SER A 47 1.89 20.63 -28.51
CA SER A 47 3.32 20.91 -28.68
C SER A 47 3.71 22.36 -28.32
N ASP A 48 2.78 23.29 -28.54
CA ASP A 48 2.95 24.71 -28.22
C ASP A 48 2.97 24.98 -26.71
N SER A 49 2.41 24.06 -25.91
CA SER A 49 2.43 24.10 -24.43
C SER A 49 3.83 23.84 -23.86
N PHE A 50 4.74 23.30 -24.65
CA PHE A 50 6.11 23.01 -24.21
C PHE A 50 7.08 24.16 -24.48
N GLY A 51 6.72 25.13 -25.34
CA GLY A 51 7.54 26.31 -25.66
C GLY A 51 8.90 25.99 -26.30
N GLY A 52 9.50 26.95 -27.02
CA GLY A 52 10.95 26.91 -27.26
C GLY A 52 11.69 27.16 -25.95
N VAL A 53 12.97 26.78 -25.82
CA VAL A 53 13.78 27.09 -24.61
C VAL A 53 14.11 28.59 -24.60
N PRO A 54 13.42 29.46 -23.84
CA PRO A 54 13.69 30.89 -23.85
C PRO A 54 14.73 31.21 -22.77
N ALA A 55 15.36 32.38 -22.86
CA ALA A 55 16.27 32.85 -21.82
C ALA A 55 15.56 32.92 -20.45
N PRO A 56 16.26 32.69 -19.33
CA PRO A 56 15.70 32.90 -18.00
C PRO A 56 15.13 34.32 -17.87
N GLU A 57 13.88 34.41 -17.42
CA GLU A 57 13.21 35.66 -17.10
C GLU A 57 13.04 35.73 -15.57
N GLY A 58 13.20 36.92 -14.99
CA GLY A 58 13.14 37.17 -13.54
C GLY A 58 14.22 38.18 -13.10
N ASP A 59 13.88 39.05 -12.15
CA ASP A 59 14.81 40.09 -11.65
C ASP A 59 15.84 39.51 -10.65
N ASP A 60 15.53 38.35 -10.06
CA ASP A 60 16.35 37.70 -9.03
C ASP A 60 16.85 36.30 -9.46
N ALA A 61 18.02 35.90 -8.95
CA ALA A 61 18.68 34.65 -9.33
C ALA A 61 17.87 33.39 -8.95
N ILE A 62 17.05 33.48 -7.90
CA ILE A 62 16.16 32.41 -7.45
C ILE A 62 14.98 32.24 -8.41
N GLU A 63 14.39 33.35 -8.88
CA GLU A 63 13.26 33.35 -9.81
C GLU A 63 13.67 32.82 -11.19
N GLN A 64 14.87 33.20 -11.66
CA GLN A 64 15.45 32.66 -12.89
C GLN A 64 15.72 31.14 -12.79
N ALA A 65 16.21 30.66 -11.64
CA ALA A 65 16.45 29.24 -11.41
C ALA A 65 15.14 28.44 -11.36
N GLU A 66 14.11 28.97 -10.73
CA GLU A 66 12.77 28.35 -10.66
C GLU A 66 12.10 28.29 -12.03
N ASN A 67 12.18 29.38 -12.81
CA ASN A 67 11.64 29.41 -14.17
C ASN A 67 12.34 28.42 -15.12
N ILE A 68 13.65 28.25 -15.01
CA ILE A 68 14.36 27.22 -15.78
C ILE A 68 13.98 25.82 -15.29
N ALA A 69 13.97 25.60 -13.97
CA ALA A 69 13.68 24.30 -13.38
C ALA A 69 12.26 23.83 -13.73
N THR A 70 11.26 24.68 -13.60
CA THR A 70 9.86 24.33 -13.92
C THR A 70 9.65 24.08 -15.41
N ARG A 71 10.29 24.87 -16.29
CA ARG A 71 10.22 24.69 -17.76
C ARG A 71 10.91 23.40 -18.24
N ILE A 72 11.96 22.92 -17.56
CA ILE A 72 12.66 21.66 -17.92
C ILE A 72 12.05 20.44 -17.23
N LEU A 73 11.75 20.55 -15.93
CA LEU A 73 11.28 19.41 -15.12
C LEU A 73 9.84 19.03 -15.45
N ARG A 74 8.98 19.97 -15.87
CA ARG A 74 7.58 19.68 -16.21
C ARG A 74 7.45 18.77 -17.45
N PRO A 75 8.08 19.06 -18.61
CA PRO A 75 8.12 18.15 -19.74
C PRO A 75 8.77 16.81 -19.38
N LEU A 76 9.89 16.85 -18.65
CA LEU A 76 10.59 15.63 -18.24
C LEU A 76 9.71 14.74 -17.36
N ARG A 77 8.92 15.32 -16.44
CA ARG A 77 7.95 14.61 -15.60
C ARG A 77 6.91 13.88 -16.46
N ILE A 78 6.35 14.55 -17.47
CA ILE A 78 5.35 13.98 -18.38
C ILE A 78 5.95 12.84 -19.20
N ILE A 79 7.15 13.02 -19.74
CA ILE A 79 7.87 11.98 -20.50
C ILE A 79 8.18 10.78 -19.60
N MET A 80 8.69 11.01 -18.38
CA MET A 80 8.97 9.96 -17.41
C MET A 80 7.72 9.19 -17.00
N ALA A 81 6.58 9.89 -16.85
CA ALA A 81 5.29 9.25 -16.59
C ALA A 81 4.83 8.39 -17.78
N ALA A 82 4.91 8.91 -19.01
CA ALA A 82 4.54 8.16 -20.21
C ALA A 82 5.42 6.91 -20.40
N VAL A 83 6.74 7.04 -20.20
CA VAL A 83 7.68 5.92 -20.23
C VAL A 83 7.37 4.91 -19.13
N GLY A 84 7.09 5.38 -17.91
CA GLY A 84 6.72 4.52 -16.79
C GLY A 84 5.47 3.68 -17.07
N VAL A 85 4.42 4.30 -17.61
CA VAL A 85 3.19 3.60 -18.01
C VAL A 85 3.48 2.57 -19.10
N LEU A 86 4.25 2.95 -20.12
CA LEU A 86 4.63 2.04 -21.20
C LEU A 86 5.43 0.83 -20.68
N LEU A 87 6.36 1.03 -19.74
CA LEU A 87 7.10 -0.04 -19.10
C LEU A 87 6.18 -0.98 -18.31
N ILE A 88 5.21 -0.45 -17.56
CA ILE A 88 4.23 -1.26 -16.84
C ILE A 88 3.42 -2.13 -17.81
N VAL A 89 2.98 -1.57 -18.95
CA VAL A 89 2.26 -2.33 -19.97
C VAL A 89 3.14 -3.44 -20.54
N LEU A 90 4.41 -3.15 -20.88
CA LEU A 90 5.34 -4.14 -21.40
C LEU A 90 5.64 -5.26 -20.39
N TYR A 91 5.85 -4.92 -19.12
CA TYR A 91 6.09 -5.92 -18.07
C TYR A 91 4.84 -6.74 -17.80
N GLY A 92 3.65 -6.12 -17.84
CA GLY A 92 2.37 -6.81 -17.74
C GLY A 92 2.14 -7.81 -18.87
N PHE A 93 2.37 -7.38 -20.11
CA PHE A 93 2.29 -8.26 -21.28
C PHE A 93 3.30 -9.42 -21.18
N THR A 94 4.55 -9.12 -20.81
CA THR A 94 5.59 -10.14 -20.65
C THR A 94 5.22 -11.13 -19.54
N LEU A 95 4.57 -10.69 -18.47
CA LEU A 95 4.11 -11.56 -17.39
C LEU A 95 3.01 -12.52 -17.85
N VAL A 96 2.09 -12.07 -18.71
CA VAL A 96 1.05 -12.92 -19.31
C VAL A 96 1.66 -13.94 -20.28
N VAL A 97 2.62 -13.52 -21.11
CA VAL A 97 3.28 -14.39 -22.10
C VAL A 97 4.30 -15.35 -21.48
N ALA A 98 4.93 -14.98 -20.36
CA ALA A 98 5.93 -15.78 -19.66
C ALA A 98 5.40 -17.14 -19.19
N GLY A 99 4.07 -17.29 -19.08
CA GLY A 99 3.42 -18.56 -18.74
C GLY A 99 3.93 -19.12 -17.42
N ARG A 100 4.65 -20.25 -17.48
CA ARG A 100 5.18 -20.98 -16.31
C ARG A 100 6.66 -20.78 -16.03
N ASN A 101 7.33 -19.86 -16.74
CA ASN A 101 8.73 -19.56 -16.41
C ASN A 101 8.78 -18.74 -15.11
N GLU A 102 8.97 -19.42 -13.98
CA GLU A 102 8.93 -18.83 -12.64
C GLU A 102 9.90 -17.66 -12.49
N GLN A 103 11.12 -17.79 -13.04
CA GLN A 103 12.15 -16.76 -12.93
C GLN A 103 11.76 -15.46 -13.67
N THR A 104 11.20 -15.58 -14.88
CA THR A 104 10.75 -14.39 -15.62
C THR A 104 9.52 -13.80 -14.97
N VAL A 105 8.55 -14.61 -14.54
CA VAL A 105 7.36 -14.15 -13.82
C VAL A 105 7.74 -13.36 -12.56
N GLU A 106 8.64 -13.88 -11.73
CA GLU A 106 9.07 -13.18 -10.51
C GLU A 106 9.80 -11.86 -10.83
N THR A 107 10.66 -11.86 -11.84
CA THR A 107 11.38 -10.66 -12.28
C THR A 107 10.41 -9.59 -12.77
N GLN A 108 9.42 -9.96 -13.60
CA GLN A 108 8.42 -9.03 -14.10
C GLN A 108 7.47 -8.53 -13.01
N LYS A 109 7.10 -9.37 -12.03
CA LYS A 109 6.33 -8.92 -10.86
C LYS A 109 7.06 -7.84 -10.07
N ARG A 110 8.36 -8.02 -9.83
CA ARG A 110 9.18 -6.99 -9.14
C ARG A 110 9.31 -5.73 -9.98
N ALA A 111 9.48 -5.85 -11.29
CA ALA A 111 9.56 -4.72 -12.20
C ALA A 111 8.26 -3.90 -12.23
N LEU A 112 7.10 -4.57 -12.25
CA LEU A 112 5.77 -3.94 -12.14
C LEU A 112 5.64 -3.14 -10.83
N TRP A 113 5.99 -3.74 -9.70
CA TRP A 113 5.94 -3.04 -8.41
C TRP A 113 6.83 -1.80 -8.38
N LYS A 114 8.05 -1.91 -8.90
CA LYS A 114 8.97 -0.76 -9.01
C LYS A 114 8.41 0.33 -9.94
N GLY A 115 7.79 -0.05 -11.05
CA GLY A 115 7.15 0.89 -11.98
C GLY A 115 5.98 1.64 -11.34
N ILE A 116 5.12 0.92 -10.62
CA ILE A 116 3.99 1.51 -9.89
C ILE A 116 4.50 2.49 -8.82
N ILE A 117 5.50 2.09 -8.03
CA ILE A 117 6.10 2.97 -7.01
C ILE A 117 6.75 4.20 -7.66
N GLY A 118 7.48 4.01 -8.77
CA GLY A 118 8.11 5.12 -9.50
C GLY A 118 7.09 6.13 -10.03
N LEU A 119 5.99 5.66 -10.61
CA LEU A 119 4.89 6.53 -11.05
C LEU A 119 4.20 7.23 -9.88
N ALA A 120 3.96 6.53 -8.77
CA ALA A 120 3.40 7.12 -7.57
C ALA A 120 4.30 8.24 -7.04
N LEU A 121 5.63 8.03 -6.99
CA LEU A 121 6.60 9.05 -6.59
C LEU A 121 6.59 10.26 -7.53
N ILE A 122 6.52 10.04 -8.84
CA ILE A 122 6.40 11.12 -9.84
C ILE A 122 5.12 11.94 -9.62
N SER A 123 4.00 11.27 -9.30
CA SER A 123 2.72 11.92 -9.00
C SER A 123 2.77 12.73 -7.70
N ILE A 124 3.41 12.18 -6.66
CA ILE A 124 3.55 12.85 -5.36
C ILE A 124 4.51 14.04 -5.49
N ALA A 125 5.57 13.94 -6.30
CA ALA A 125 6.57 14.99 -6.45
C ALA A 125 5.99 16.32 -6.93
N GLY A 126 4.94 16.31 -7.76
CA GLY A 126 4.22 17.54 -8.13
C GLY A 126 3.57 18.21 -6.93
N THR A 127 2.75 17.46 -6.20
CA THR A 127 2.06 17.91 -4.99
C THR A 127 3.05 18.41 -3.93
N VAL A 128 4.15 17.69 -3.72
CA VAL A 128 5.22 18.10 -2.79
C VAL A 128 5.88 19.39 -3.28
N SER A 129 6.23 19.50 -4.56
CA SER A 129 6.86 20.72 -5.09
C SER A 129 5.98 21.96 -4.92
N GLU A 130 4.65 21.82 -5.03
CA GLU A 130 3.68 22.91 -4.82
C GLU A 130 3.56 23.29 -3.33
N VAL A 131 3.65 22.32 -2.42
CA VAL A 131 3.66 22.56 -0.97
C VAL A 131 4.94 23.26 -0.48
N PHE A 132 6.04 23.17 -1.23
CA PHE A 132 7.34 23.73 -0.87
C PHE A 132 7.76 24.96 -1.70
N SER A 133 6.93 25.46 -2.63
CA SER A 133 7.29 26.58 -3.52
C SER A 133 7.24 27.94 -2.82
N PHE A 134 8.37 28.65 -2.73
CA PHE A 134 8.58 29.88 -1.93
C PHE A 134 7.75 31.14 -2.29
N GLN A 135 6.75 31.06 -3.17
CA GLN A 135 5.86 32.18 -3.51
C GLN A 135 4.81 32.47 -2.41
N GLU A 136 4.28 33.70 -2.37
CA GLU A 136 3.47 34.32 -1.28
C GLU A 136 2.28 33.51 -0.71
N GLN A 137 1.86 32.40 -1.31
CA GLN A 137 0.79 31.50 -0.84
C GLN A 137 1.31 30.14 -0.33
N ASN A 138 2.55 30.09 0.15
CA ASN A 138 3.20 28.86 0.62
C ASN A 138 2.77 28.43 2.04
N ILE A 139 3.20 27.24 2.48
CA ILE A 139 3.07 26.80 3.90
C ILE A 139 3.86 27.67 4.89
N PHE A 140 4.67 28.60 4.38
CA PHE A 140 5.39 29.62 5.14
C PHE A 140 4.74 31.02 5.03
N GLY A 141 3.57 31.12 4.40
CA GLY A 141 2.76 32.33 4.31
C GLY A 141 1.95 32.62 5.58
N SER A 142 1.00 33.56 5.51
CA SER A 142 0.15 33.93 6.65
C SER A 142 -0.59 32.73 7.25
N GLU A 143 -0.90 32.82 8.55
CA GLU A 143 -1.56 31.78 9.35
C GLU A 143 -2.84 31.23 8.67
N GLU A 144 -3.55 32.08 7.91
CA GLU A 144 -4.75 31.75 7.14
C GLU A 144 -4.47 30.79 5.95
N ASN A 145 -3.36 30.96 5.23
CA ASN A 145 -2.99 30.13 4.07
C ASN A 145 -2.53 28.72 4.48
N ILE A 146 -1.95 28.61 5.68
CA ILE A 146 -1.56 27.32 6.28
C ILE A 146 -2.80 26.50 6.63
N LEU A 147 -3.87 27.14 7.11
CA LEU A 147 -5.12 26.49 7.49
C LEU A 147 -5.94 26.01 6.28
N VAL A 148 -6.02 26.80 5.20
CA VAL A 148 -6.71 26.40 3.96
C VAL A 148 -6.00 25.24 3.27
N SER A 149 -4.66 25.28 3.20
CA SER A 149 -3.85 24.20 2.63
C SER A 149 -3.92 22.92 3.46
N ALA A 150 -3.94 23.03 4.80
CA ALA A 150 -4.15 21.92 5.70
C ALA A 150 -5.57 21.30 5.56
N GLY A 151 -6.59 22.12 5.31
CA GLY A 151 -7.97 21.68 5.09
C GLY A 151 -8.14 20.86 3.80
N LEU A 152 -7.59 21.34 2.67
CA LEU A 152 -7.62 20.63 1.38
C LEU A 152 -6.80 19.33 1.43
N PHE A 153 -5.65 19.36 2.11
CA PHE A 153 -4.85 18.17 2.36
C PHE A 153 -5.63 17.12 3.16
N ASN A 154 -6.42 17.55 4.15
CA ASN A 154 -7.18 16.65 5.02
C ASN A 154 -8.31 15.92 4.27
N GLU A 155 -9.11 16.60 3.45
CA GLU A 155 -10.22 15.97 2.72
C GLU A 155 -9.71 15.01 1.63
N GLY A 156 -8.77 15.46 0.78
CA GLY A 156 -8.21 14.64 -0.30
C GLY A 156 -7.45 13.42 0.24
N THR A 157 -6.65 13.61 1.29
CA THR A 157 -5.90 12.53 1.93
C THR A 157 -6.84 11.55 2.62
N THR A 158 -7.89 12.03 3.29
CA THR A 158 -8.89 11.16 3.92
C THR A 158 -9.61 10.28 2.90
N LEU A 159 -9.98 10.84 1.74
CA LEU A 159 -10.65 10.07 0.68
C LEU A 159 -9.73 8.97 0.13
N ILE A 160 -8.46 9.28 -0.11
CA ILE A 160 -7.46 8.31 -0.59
C ILE A 160 -7.20 7.22 0.46
N ILE A 161 -7.01 7.59 1.73
CA ILE A 161 -6.81 6.63 2.83
C ILE A 161 -8.05 5.74 2.98
N THR A 162 -9.25 6.32 2.92
CA THR A 162 -10.51 5.59 3.04
C THR A 162 -10.70 4.61 1.88
N PHE A 163 -10.42 5.04 0.65
CA PHE A 163 -10.44 4.18 -0.53
C PHE A 163 -9.43 3.03 -0.39
N MET A 164 -8.21 3.33 0.07
CA MET A 164 -7.18 2.31 0.29
C MET A 164 -7.56 1.32 1.39
N LYS A 165 -8.18 1.80 2.47
CA LYS A 165 -8.72 0.97 3.55
C LYS A 165 -9.78 0.00 3.04
N TYR A 166 -10.72 0.45 2.20
CA TYR A 166 -11.72 -0.44 1.63
C TYR A 166 -11.12 -1.49 0.69
N ILE A 167 -10.13 -1.12 -0.13
CA ILE A 167 -9.43 -2.08 -0.99
C ILE A 167 -8.69 -3.11 -0.14
N LEU A 168 -7.85 -2.68 0.80
CA LEU A 168 -7.07 -3.59 1.65
C LEU A 168 -7.98 -4.48 2.51
N GLY A 169 -9.04 -3.90 3.07
CA GLY A 169 -10.05 -4.62 3.83
C GLY A 169 -10.76 -5.68 2.97
N SER A 170 -11.18 -5.33 1.76
CA SER A 170 -11.85 -6.28 0.85
C SER A 170 -10.92 -7.42 0.42
N VAL A 171 -9.65 -7.15 0.11
CA VAL A 171 -8.66 -8.17 -0.23
C VAL A 171 -8.39 -9.10 0.95
N ALA A 172 -8.31 -8.55 2.17
CA ALA A 172 -8.11 -9.33 3.37
C ALA A 172 -9.32 -10.23 3.67
N VAL A 173 -10.54 -9.70 3.58
CA VAL A 173 -11.79 -10.48 3.72
C VAL A 173 -11.88 -11.56 2.64
N PHE A 174 -11.59 -11.23 1.38
CA PHE A 174 -11.57 -12.20 0.28
C PHE A 174 -10.58 -13.34 0.56
N THR A 175 -9.39 -13.03 1.06
CA THR A 175 -8.39 -14.04 1.42
C THR A 175 -8.89 -14.96 2.53
N ILE A 176 -9.51 -14.41 3.58
CA ILE A 176 -10.08 -15.19 4.68
C ILE A 176 -11.19 -16.12 4.17
N VAL A 177 -12.13 -15.60 3.39
CA VAL A 177 -13.26 -16.38 2.85
C VAL A 177 -12.74 -17.48 1.93
N ARG A 178 -11.83 -17.16 1.00
CA ARG A 178 -11.22 -18.13 0.09
C ARG A 178 -10.48 -19.23 0.87
N SER A 179 -9.63 -18.87 1.82
CA SER A 179 -8.85 -19.84 2.59
C SER A 179 -9.75 -20.73 3.45
N GLY A 180 -10.81 -20.16 4.05
CA GLY A 180 -11.83 -20.93 4.77
C GLY A 180 -12.54 -21.94 3.86
N PHE A 181 -12.98 -21.49 2.67
CA PHE A 181 -13.60 -22.37 1.68
C PHE A 181 -12.67 -23.50 1.24
N VAL A 182 -11.41 -23.19 0.90
CA VAL A 182 -10.43 -24.20 0.49
C VAL A 182 -10.14 -25.19 1.61
N MET A 183 -10.08 -24.76 2.88
CA MET A 183 -9.89 -25.67 4.01
C MET A 183 -11.07 -26.63 4.21
N VAL A 184 -12.31 -26.19 3.94
CA VAL A 184 -13.49 -27.05 4.01
C VAL A 184 -13.50 -28.05 2.84
N VAL A 185 -13.15 -27.60 1.64
CA VAL A 185 -13.20 -28.42 0.42
C VAL A 185 -11.99 -29.35 0.29
N SER A 186 -10.83 -29.00 0.84
CA SER A 186 -9.61 -29.81 0.69
C SER A 186 -9.60 -31.11 1.48
N GLY A 187 -10.66 -31.41 2.24
CA GLY A 187 -10.83 -32.67 2.94
C GLY A 187 -9.70 -33.00 3.93
N GLY A 188 -8.96 -31.97 4.41
CA GLY A 188 -7.86 -32.17 5.34
C GLY A 188 -6.53 -32.54 4.70
N ALA A 189 -6.34 -32.40 3.38
CA ALA A 189 -5.03 -32.56 2.76
C ALA A 189 -3.99 -31.63 3.44
N GLU A 190 -2.97 -32.23 4.07
CA GLU A 190 -2.08 -31.52 5.01
C GLU A 190 -1.37 -30.31 4.40
N GLU A 191 -0.92 -30.44 3.15
CA GLU A 191 -0.20 -29.39 2.44
C GLU A 191 -1.10 -28.16 2.19
N SER A 192 -2.31 -28.39 1.66
CA SER A 192 -3.27 -27.32 1.40
C SER A 192 -3.78 -26.69 2.69
N THR A 193 -4.05 -27.50 3.71
CA THR A 193 -4.54 -27.04 5.02
C THR A 193 -3.50 -26.17 5.72
N THR A 194 -2.23 -26.55 5.68
CA THR A 194 -1.14 -25.77 6.30
C THR A 194 -0.90 -24.45 5.57
N ARG A 195 -0.94 -24.47 4.23
CA ARG A 195 -0.81 -23.25 3.43
C ARG A 195 -1.96 -22.28 3.70
N GLU A 196 -3.20 -22.78 3.68
CA GLU A 196 -4.36 -21.92 3.89
C GLU A 196 -4.49 -21.41 5.32
N LYS A 197 -4.03 -22.15 6.34
CA LYS A 197 -3.89 -21.61 7.71
C LYS A 197 -2.99 -20.37 7.76
N LYS A 198 -1.87 -20.37 7.01
CA LYS A 198 -0.98 -19.20 6.93
C LYS A 198 -1.65 -18.03 6.20
N ASN A 199 -2.35 -18.29 5.10
CA ASN A 199 -3.08 -17.27 4.35
C ASN A 199 -4.22 -16.67 5.17
N LEU A 200 -4.94 -17.50 5.92
CA LEU A 200 -6.02 -17.09 6.80
C LEU A 200 -5.48 -16.22 7.94
N LEU A 201 -4.35 -16.61 8.56
CA LEU A 201 -3.64 -15.76 9.52
C LEU A 201 -3.22 -14.42 8.89
N ALA A 202 -2.65 -14.43 7.69
CA ALA A 202 -2.22 -13.22 6.99
C ALA A 202 -3.40 -12.27 6.70
N GLY A 203 -4.56 -12.80 6.32
CA GLY A 203 -5.79 -12.02 6.15
C GLY A 203 -6.24 -11.35 7.44
N PHE A 204 -6.25 -12.07 8.57
CA PHE A 204 -6.56 -11.48 9.87
C PHE A 204 -5.56 -10.42 10.31
N VAL A 205 -4.27 -10.67 10.09
CA VAL A 205 -3.20 -9.69 10.37
C VAL A 205 -3.38 -8.43 9.51
N ALA A 206 -3.69 -8.58 8.22
CA ALA A 206 -3.95 -7.44 7.34
C ALA A 206 -5.18 -6.63 7.79
N LEU A 207 -6.27 -7.28 8.18
CA LEU A 207 -7.43 -6.59 8.77
C LEU A 207 -7.07 -5.85 10.06
N ALA A 208 -6.29 -6.48 10.94
CA ALA A 208 -5.83 -5.85 12.17
C ALA A 208 -4.98 -4.60 11.86
N PHE A 209 -4.07 -4.67 10.90
CA PHE A 209 -3.29 -3.51 10.45
C PHE A 209 -4.17 -2.40 9.87
N VAL A 210 -5.22 -2.74 9.12
CA VAL A 210 -6.16 -1.74 8.61
C VAL A 210 -6.93 -1.06 9.76
N MET A 211 -7.34 -1.81 10.78
CA MET A 211 -7.97 -1.25 11.98
C MET A 211 -7.02 -0.37 12.79
N ILE A 212 -5.78 -0.82 12.99
CA ILE A 212 -4.74 -0.06 13.70
C ILE A 212 -4.33 1.19 12.91
N GLY A 213 -4.22 1.09 11.59
CA GLY A 213 -3.91 2.23 10.72
C GLY A 213 -4.98 3.32 10.80
N ASP A 214 -6.25 2.95 10.82
CA ASP A 214 -7.36 3.89 11.01
C ASP A 214 -7.28 4.62 12.36
N PHE A 215 -6.83 3.93 13.41
CA PHE A 215 -6.57 4.52 14.73
C PHE A 215 -5.46 5.58 14.68
N PHE A 216 -4.33 5.30 14.02
CA PHE A 216 -3.24 6.28 13.92
C PHE A 216 -3.64 7.49 13.06
N VAL A 217 -4.30 7.26 11.92
CA VAL A 217 -4.67 8.35 11.00
C VAL A 217 -5.67 9.31 11.64
N LYS A 218 -6.76 8.79 12.23
CA LYS A 218 -7.85 9.62 12.76
C LYS A 218 -7.51 10.37 14.05
N LYS A 219 -6.35 10.09 14.66
CA LYS A 219 -6.14 10.43 16.07
C LYS A 219 -4.76 10.93 16.43
N VAL A 220 -3.74 10.42 15.73
CA VAL A 220 -2.35 10.88 15.91
C VAL A 220 -2.03 11.99 14.91
N ILE A 221 -2.73 12.07 13.76
CA ILE A 221 -2.39 13.01 12.70
C ILE A 221 -3.41 14.15 12.53
N PHE A 222 -4.72 13.92 12.70
CA PHE A 222 -5.72 14.98 12.47
C PHE A 222 -6.86 14.95 13.49
N ASN A 223 -7.03 16.03 14.25
CA ASN A 223 -8.26 16.34 14.95
C ASN A 223 -8.55 17.82 14.67
N VAL A 224 -9.54 18.07 13.82
CA VAL A 224 -9.99 19.43 13.48
C VAL A 224 -11.36 19.59 14.14
N GLU A 225 -11.39 20.16 15.34
CA GLU A 225 -12.66 20.64 15.90
C GLU A 225 -13.06 21.90 15.13
N GLN A 226 -14.18 21.84 14.41
CA GLN A 226 -14.80 23.04 13.87
C GLN A 226 -15.63 23.73 14.96
N GLY A 227 -15.04 24.76 15.57
CA GLY A 227 -15.76 25.83 16.22
C GLY A 227 -15.57 27.13 15.43
N ASN A 228 -16.66 27.76 15.00
CA ASN A 228 -16.74 29.12 14.44
C ASN A 228 -15.47 29.62 13.71
N ASN A 229 -15.20 29.09 12.50
CA ASN A 229 -14.12 29.55 11.61
C ASN A 229 -12.68 29.53 12.18
N GLU A 230 -12.41 28.80 13.25
CA GLU A 230 -11.05 28.52 13.71
C GLU A 230 -10.83 27.00 13.75
N ALA A 231 -9.94 26.51 12.90
CA ALA A 231 -9.47 25.13 12.96
C ALA A 231 -8.37 25.01 14.02
N ILE A 232 -8.77 24.83 15.27
CA ILE A 232 -7.82 24.54 16.35
C ILE A 232 -7.44 23.06 16.24
N VAL A 233 -6.20 22.79 15.82
CA VAL A 233 -5.62 21.45 15.89
C VAL A 233 -5.35 21.14 17.36
N SER A 234 -6.23 20.37 18.00
CA SER A 234 -6.09 19.97 19.40
C SER A 234 -5.93 18.45 19.50
N ILE A 235 -4.92 17.99 20.23
CA ILE A 235 -4.74 16.56 20.52
C ILE A 235 -5.79 16.19 21.56
N ASP A 236 -6.93 15.65 21.13
CA ASP A 236 -7.92 15.10 22.05
C ASP A 236 -7.46 13.71 22.54
N ALA A 237 -6.57 13.74 23.51
CA ALA A 237 -6.09 12.55 24.21
C ALA A 237 -7.24 11.76 24.85
N ALA A 238 -8.38 12.39 25.17
CA ALA A 238 -9.53 11.71 25.78
C ALA A 238 -10.31 10.88 24.76
N SER A 239 -10.58 11.43 23.57
CA SER A 239 -11.03 10.61 22.43
C SER A 239 -10.01 9.52 22.14
N GLY A 240 -8.71 9.88 22.18
CA GLY A 240 -7.52 9.02 22.20
C GLY A 240 -7.74 7.71 22.94
N VAL A 241 -7.95 7.87 24.23
CA VAL A 241 -8.09 6.83 25.23
C VAL A 241 -9.40 6.02 25.06
N LYS A 242 -10.53 6.67 24.75
CA LYS A 242 -11.83 5.98 24.58
C LYS A 242 -11.82 4.92 23.49
N GLU A 243 -11.11 5.17 22.40
CA GLU A 243 -11.12 4.23 21.28
C GLU A 243 -9.94 3.25 21.27
N ILE A 244 -8.85 3.52 22.01
CA ILE A 244 -7.96 2.43 22.48
C ILE A 244 -8.79 1.44 23.30
N ALA A 245 -9.63 1.93 24.23
CA ALA A 245 -10.53 1.08 25.00
C ALA A 245 -11.46 0.23 24.11
N ALA A 246 -12.05 0.86 23.09
CA ALA A 246 -12.94 0.16 22.15
C ALA A 246 -12.22 -0.95 21.39
N ILE A 247 -10.99 -0.70 20.90
CA ILE A 247 -10.18 -1.70 20.20
C ILE A 247 -9.76 -2.83 21.14
N THR A 248 -9.30 -2.50 22.35
CA THR A 248 -8.91 -3.52 23.33
C THR A 248 -10.11 -4.38 23.72
N ASN A 249 -11.28 -3.79 23.95
CA ASN A 249 -12.53 -4.52 24.19
C ASN A 249 -12.89 -5.43 23.02
N PHE A 250 -12.78 -4.94 21.78
CA PHE A 250 -13.03 -5.74 20.59
C PHE A 250 -12.05 -6.92 20.49
N MET A 251 -10.75 -6.69 20.67
CA MET A 251 -9.72 -7.73 20.67
C MET A 251 -9.95 -8.78 21.75
N VAL A 252 -10.33 -8.37 22.96
CA VAL A 252 -10.69 -9.31 24.04
C VAL A 252 -11.94 -10.11 23.66
N SER A 253 -12.98 -9.45 23.13
CA SER A 253 -14.23 -10.12 22.74
C SER A 253 -14.03 -11.15 21.62
N PHE A 254 -13.08 -10.90 20.72
CA PHE A 254 -12.81 -11.76 19.58
C PHE A 254 -11.82 -12.87 19.93
N ILE A 255 -10.67 -12.52 20.54
CA ILE A 255 -9.58 -13.47 20.79
C ILE A 255 -9.78 -14.26 22.10
N GLY A 256 -10.41 -13.64 23.11
CA GLY A 256 -10.67 -14.27 24.41
C GLY A 256 -11.35 -15.64 24.30
N PRO A 257 -12.45 -15.79 23.54
CA PRO A 257 -13.09 -17.08 23.32
C PRO A 257 -12.15 -18.13 22.70
N PHE A 258 -11.30 -17.77 21.73
CA PHE A 258 -10.36 -18.71 21.12
C PHE A 258 -9.29 -19.20 22.10
N MET A 259 -8.86 -18.37 23.04
CA MET A 259 -7.91 -18.78 24.07
C MET A 259 -8.55 -19.76 25.04
N VAL A 260 -9.79 -19.51 25.48
CA VAL A 260 -10.53 -20.45 26.33
C VAL A 260 -10.75 -21.78 25.61
N LEU A 261 -11.17 -21.75 24.34
CA LEU A 261 -11.31 -22.94 23.52
C LEU A 261 -9.99 -23.69 23.37
N GLY A 262 -8.87 -22.98 23.20
CA GLY A 262 -7.53 -23.58 23.15
C GLY A 262 -7.15 -24.26 24.46
N ILE A 263 -7.45 -23.66 25.62
CA ILE A 263 -7.22 -24.28 26.92
C ILE A 263 -8.05 -25.56 27.06
N VAL A 264 -9.35 -25.51 26.74
CA VAL A 264 -10.25 -26.67 26.80
C VAL A 264 -9.78 -27.77 25.85
N ALA A 265 -9.50 -27.44 24.59
CA ALA A 265 -9.06 -28.39 23.58
C ALA A 265 -7.69 -29.02 23.94
N GLY A 266 -6.75 -28.21 24.42
CA GLY A 266 -5.44 -28.68 24.89
C GLY A 266 -5.57 -29.58 26.12
N GLY A 267 -6.46 -29.24 27.06
CA GLY A 267 -6.71 -30.05 28.26
C GLY A 267 -7.33 -31.40 27.93
N LEU A 268 -8.35 -31.42 27.07
CA LEU A 268 -8.96 -32.65 26.58
C LEU A 268 -7.94 -33.51 25.82
N MET A 269 -7.14 -32.91 24.94
CA MET A 269 -6.12 -33.63 24.18
C MET A 269 -5.03 -34.22 25.08
N TYR A 270 -4.64 -33.52 26.15
CA TYR A 270 -3.68 -34.01 27.13
C TYR A 270 -4.26 -35.19 27.93
N ALA A 271 -5.51 -35.07 28.40
CA ALA A 271 -6.18 -36.13 29.15
C ALA A 271 -6.39 -37.41 28.32
N MET A 272 -6.65 -37.26 27.02
CA MET A 272 -6.83 -38.38 26.08
C MET A 272 -5.52 -38.93 25.50
N ALA A 273 -4.36 -38.37 25.84
CA ALA A 273 -3.09 -38.76 25.23
C ALA A 273 -2.68 -40.21 25.59
N GLY A 274 -3.14 -40.75 26.72
CA GLY A 274 -2.96 -42.18 27.05
C GLY A 274 -1.51 -42.68 27.09
N GLY A 275 -0.53 -41.78 27.28
CA GLY A 275 0.90 -42.10 27.27
C GLY A 275 1.62 -41.86 25.93
N ASP A 276 0.92 -41.42 24.88
CA ASP A 276 1.53 -40.97 23.63
C ASP A 276 2.26 -39.62 23.84
N GLU A 277 3.59 -39.65 23.83
CA GLU A 277 4.45 -38.48 24.04
C GLU A 277 4.24 -37.39 22.96
N GLU A 278 3.93 -37.77 21.73
CA GLU A 278 3.74 -36.81 20.64
C GLU A 278 2.43 -36.03 20.85
N ARG A 279 1.35 -36.74 21.18
CA ARG A 279 0.04 -36.13 21.48
C ARG A 279 0.09 -35.30 22.76
N ALA A 280 0.74 -35.80 23.81
CA ALA A 280 0.94 -35.06 25.04
C ALA A 280 1.78 -33.79 24.81
N GLY A 281 2.83 -33.87 23.99
CA GLY A 281 3.66 -32.74 23.61
C GLY A 281 2.89 -31.66 22.83
N LYS A 282 2.06 -32.06 21.87
CA LYS A 282 1.17 -31.13 21.12
C LYS A 282 0.15 -30.47 22.06
N ALA A 283 -0.50 -31.24 22.91
CA ALA A 283 -1.48 -30.74 23.87
C ALA A 283 -0.88 -29.71 24.84
N LYS A 284 0.31 -29.99 25.37
CA LYS A 284 1.03 -29.06 26.26
C LYS A 284 1.41 -27.77 25.57
N LYS A 285 1.82 -27.81 24.29
CA LYS A 285 2.08 -26.60 23.49
C LYS A 285 0.81 -25.75 23.33
N ILE A 286 -0.33 -26.37 23.03
CA ILE A 286 -1.62 -25.66 22.91
C ILE A 286 -1.96 -24.99 24.25
N LEU A 287 -1.90 -25.73 25.36
CA LEU A 287 -2.17 -25.20 26.70
C LEU A 287 -1.27 -24.01 27.05
N VAL A 288 0.05 -24.15 26.87
CA VAL A 288 1.01 -23.08 27.18
C VAL A 288 0.78 -21.85 26.30
N ASN A 289 0.59 -22.04 24.99
CA ASN A 289 0.36 -20.93 24.07
C ASN A 289 -0.95 -20.20 24.37
N SER A 290 -2.03 -20.93 24.65
CA SER A 290 -3.32 -20.33 25.01
C SER A 290 -3.29 -19.63 26.37
N ALA A 291 -2.55 -20.17 27.35
CA ALA A 291 -2.36 -19.53 28.65
C ALA A 291 -1.56 -18.22 28.51
N ILE A 292 -0.42 -18.24 27.81
CA ILE A 292 0.38 -17.03 27.55
C ILE A 292 -0.46 -16.01 26.78
N GLY A 293 -1.17 -16.42 25.73
CA GLY A 293 -2.05 -15.55 24.95
C GLY A 293 -3.15 -14.90 25.80
N SER A 294 -3.77 -15.66 26.70
CA SER A 294 -4.77 -15.14 27.65
C SER A 294 -4.15 -14.08 28.57
N ILE A 295 -2.99 -14.37 29.17
CA ILE A 295 -2.31 -13.43 30.07
C ILE A 295 -1.97 -12.13 29.35
N VAL A 296 -1.48 -12.20 28.12
CA VAL A 296 -1.13 -11.02 27.33
C VAL A 296 -2.37 -10.18 27.00
N ILE A 297 -3.47 -10.81 26.55
CA ILE A 297 -4.69 -10.09 26.15
C ILE A 297 -5.39 -9.48 27.36
N TYR A 298 -5.61 -10.24 28.42
CA TYR A 298 -6.25 -9.72 29.63
C TYR A 298 -5.34 -8.76 30.39
N GLY A 299 -4.02 -8.94 30.32
CA GLY A 299 -3.03 -7.99 30.84
C GLY A 299 -3.08 -6.66 30.09
N ALA A 300 -3.12 -6.68 28.75
CA ALA A 300 -3.29 -5.48 27.94
C ALA A 300 -4.62 -4.77 28.23
N TYR A 301 -5.71 -5.54 28.39
CA TYR A 301 -7.00 -5.00 28.81
C TYR A 301 -6.95 -4.34 30.18
N ALA A 302 -6.36 -5.01 31.17
CA ALA A 302 -6.22 -4.47 32.52
C ALA A 302 -5.37 -3.19 32.53
N LEU A 303 -4.29 -3.12 31.75
CA LEU A 303 -3.47 -1.92 31.59
C LEU A 303 -4.28 -0.77 30.99
N VAL A 304 -4.98 -1.01 29.89
CA VAL A 304 -5.83 -0.01 29.23
C VAL A 304 -6.95 0.45 30.16
N ALA A 305 -7.64 -0.47 30.82
CA ALA A 305 -8.68 -0.16 31.79
C ALA A 305 -8.16 0.66 32.99
N THR A 306 -6.94 0.38 33.46
CA THR A 306 -6.30 1.16 34.54
C THR A 306 -5.90 2.55 34.08
N MET A 307 -5.38 2.70 32.86
CA MET A 307 -5.06 4.01 32.28
C MET A 307 -6.32 4.86 32.05
N ILE A 308 -7.43 4.25 31.66
CA ILE A 308 -8.72 4.94 31.50
C ILE A 308 -9.33 5.29 32.86
N GLY A 309 -9.36 4.32 33.78
CA GLY A 309 -9.96 4.48 35.11
C GLY A 309 -9.16 5.37 36.06
N GLY A 310 -7.85 5.50 35.84
CA GLY A 310 -6.96 6.42 36.57
C GLY A 310 -6.87 7.82 35.97
N ALA A 311 -7.54 8.09 34.84
CA ALA A 311 -7.59 9.40 34.17
C ALA A 311 -8.88 10.20 34.47
N LEU A 312 -9.63 9.83 35.51
CA LEU A 312 -10.78 10.55 36.06
C LEU A 312 -10.52 11.01 37.49
#